data_AF-A0A925I7K5-F1
#
_entry.id   AF-A0A925I7K5-F1
#
_cell.length_a   1.000
_cell.length_b   1.000
_cell.length_c   1.000
_cell.angle_alpha   90.00
_cell.angle_beta   90.00
_cell.angle_gamma   90.00
#
_symmetry.space_group_name_H-M   'P 1'
#
loop_
_entity.id
_entity.type
_entity.pdbx_description
1 polymer ?
#
loop_
_entity_poly.entity_id
_entity_poly.type
_entity_poly.pdbx_seq_one_letter_code
_entity_poly.pdbx_strand_id
1 'polypeptide(L)'
;MARVENHFYRNTNVILLAEQLLGKILVTRINSKITAGLITETEAYNGVIDKACHAFGGKRTGRTETMYNEGGCSYVYLCYGIHHLFNIVTSEKNDPKAVLIRAIKPLRGIETILERRRSETLKKNLLVGPGKVSMGLGIETVHSGISL
;
A
#
# COMPACT_ATOMS: atom_id res chain seq x y z
N MET A 1 -9.95 10.68 -13.99
CA MET A 1 -9.91 10.71 -12.52
C MET A 1 -8.65 11.46 -12.12
N ALA A 2 -8.78 12.47 -11.27
CA ALA A 2 -7.62 13.21 -10.75
C ALA A 2 -6.85 12.33 -9.75
N ARG A 3 -5.52 12.46 -9.75
CA ARG A 3 -4.65 11.88 -8.71
C ARG A 3 -4.94 12.60 -7.40
N VAL A 4 -4.91 11.87 -6.30
CA VAL A 4 -5.04 12.46 -4.96
C VAL A 4 -3.81 13.33 -4.70
N GLU A 5 -4.01 14.54 -4.20
CA GLU A 5 -2.92 15.48 -3.98
C GLU A 5 -2.03 15.06 -2.79
N ASN A 6 -0.74 15.39 -2.86
CA ASN A 6 0.24 15.01 -1.84
C ASN A 6 -0.15 15.44 -0.42
N HIS A 7 -0.79 16.60 -0.27
CA HIS A 7 -1.19 17.12 1.04
C HIS A 7 -2.15 16.18 1.79
N PHE A 8 -2.94 15.38 1.06
CA PHE A 8 -3.86 14.39 1.64
C PHE A 8 -3.11 13.35 2.50
N TYR A 9 -1.93 12.92 2.05
CA TYR A 9 -1.16 11.88 2.72
C TYR A 9 -0.38 12.38 3.93
N ARG A 10 -0.20 13.69 4.08
CA ARG A 10 0.53 14.30 5.22
C ARG A 10 -0.31 14.43 6.49
N ASN A 11 -1.48 13.79 6.53
CA ASN A 11 -2.34 13.77 7.71
C ASN A 11 -1.65 13.02 8.87
N THR A 12 -1.51 13.69 10.02
CA THR A 12 -0.88 13.13 11.23
C THR A 12 -1.77 12.12 11.94
N ASN A 13 -3.08 12.13 11.67
CA ASN A 13 -4.03 11.14 12.13
C ASN A 13 -4.13 9.99 11.13
N VAL A 14 -3.29 8.96 11.34
CA VAL A 14 -3.21 7.78 10.46
C VAL A 14 -4.50 6.95 10.44
N ILE A 15 -5.28 6.96 11.52
CA ILE A 15 -6.56 6.24 11.60
C ILE A 15 -7.56 6.89 10.64
N LEU A 16 -7.72 8.21 10.74
CA LEU A 16 -8.58 8.97 9.82
C LEU A 16 -8.15 8.79 8.37
N LEU A 17 -6.84 8.82 8.10
CA LEU A 17 -6.34 8.62 6.74
C LEU A 17 -6.60 7.21 6.20
N ALA A 18 -6.49 6.17 7.04
CA ALA A 18 -6.84 4.80 6.67
C ALA A 18 -8.33 4.69 6.29
N GLU A 19 -9.22 5.31 7.07
CA GLU A 19 -10.65 5.37 6.74
C GLU A 19 -10.90 6.14 5.44
N GLN A 20 -10.25 7.28 5.24
CA GLN A 20 -10.40 8.10 4.03
C GLN A 20 -9.85 7.44 2.76
N LEU A 21 -8.93 6.49 2.89
CA LEU A 21 -8.42 5.69 1.78
C LEU A 21 -9.44 4.65 1.29
N LEU A 22 -10.39 4.24 2.14
CA LEU A 22 -11.48 3.36 1.71
C LEU A 22 -12.30 4.05 0.61
N GLY A 23 -12.61 3.31 -0.45
CA GLY A 23 -13.30 3.83 -1.62
C GLY A 23 -12.43 4.65 -2.58
N LYS A 24 -11.14 4.90 -2.28
CA LYS A 24 -10.20 5.42 -3.28
C LYS A 24 -9.79 4.30 -4.24
N ILE A 25 -9.31 4.69 -5.42
CA ILE A 25 -8.86 3.75 -6.45
C ILE A 25 -7.33 3.73 -6.46
N LEU A 26 -6.75 2.59 -6.14
CA LEU A 26 -5.32 2.35 -6.32
C LEU A 26 -5.07 1.96 -7.77
N VAL A 27 -4.16 2.67 -8.44
CA VAL A 27 -3.81 2.45 -9.85
C VAL A 27 -2.32 2.18 -9.94
N THR A 28 -1.93 1.15 -10.68
CA THR A 28 -0.54 0.88 -11.05
C THR A 28 -0.38 0.87 -12.56
N ARG A 29 0.76 1.34 -13.03
CA ARG A 29 1.23 1.18 -14.41
C ARG A 29 2.61 0.52 -14.36
N ILE A 30 2.66 -0.78 -14.61
CA ILE A 30 3.87 -1.59 -14.48
C ILE A 30 4.00 -2.45 -15.73
N ASN A 31 5.18 -2.44 -16.36
CA ASN A 31 5.44 -3.11 -17.64
C ASN A 31 4.41 -2.74 -18.71
N SER A 32 4.07 -1.44 -18.80
CA SER A 32 3.03 -0.90 -19.70
C SER A 32 1.61 -1.43 -19.49
N LYS A 33 1.37 -2.25 -18.46
CA LYS A 33 0.04 -2.74 -18.08
C LYS A 33 -0.54 -1.85 -16.99
N ILE A 34 -1.78 -1.40 -17.19
CA ILE A 34 -2.52 -0.63 -16.18
C ILE A 34 -3.47 -1.56 -15.44
N THR A 35 -3.32 -1.63 -14.12
CA THR A 35 -4.22 -2.35 -13.23
C THR A 35 -4.77 -1.39 -12.18
N ALA A 36 -6.04 -1.55 -11.80
CA ALA A 36 -6.65 -0.70 -10.78
C ALA A 36 -7.70 -1.43 -9.97
N GLY A 37 -7.90 -0.99 -8.73
CA GLY A 37 -8.98 -1.47 -7.88
C GLY A 37 -9.38 -0.47 -6.79
N LEU A 38 -10.63 -0.59 -6.35
CA LEU A 38 -11.17 0.16 -5.22
C LEU A 38 -10.60 -0.40 -3.92
N ILE A 39 -10.05 0.44 -3.05
CA ILE A 39 -9.57 0.03 -1.73
C ILE A 39 -10.77 -0.30 -0.84
N THR A 40 -10.81 -1.51 -0.30
CA THR A 40 -11.92 -2.02 0.53
C THR A 40 -11.51 -2.38 1.94
N GLU A 41 -10.21 -2.50 2.21
CA GLU A 41 -9.70 -2.82 3.55
C GLU A 41 -8.31 -2.20 3.72
N THR A 42 -8.10 -1.55 4.85
CA THR A 42 -6.87 -0.86 5.24
C THR A 42 -6.53 -1.17 6.70
N GLU A 43 -5.27 -1.03 7.07
CA GLU A 43 -4.81 -1.13 8.46
C GLU A 43 -3.82 0.00 8.75
N ALA A 44 -4.05 0.73 9.84
CA ALA A 44 -3.24 1.86 10.25
C ALA A 44 -2.14 1.42 11.22
N TYR A 45 -0.92 1.91 11.00
CA TYR A 45 0.21 1.74 11.91
C TYR A 45 0.62 3.09 12.48
N ASN A 46 0.51 3.25 13.80
CA ASN A 46 0.71 4.54 14.48
C ASN A 46 2.17 4.79 14.88
N GLY A 47 3.08 4.47 13.97
CA GLY A 47 4.50 4.81 14.06
C GLY A 47 5.18 4.32 15.35
N VAL A 48 5.93 5.22 15.99
CA VAL A 48 6.88 4.86 17.05
C VAL A 48 6.23 4.33 18.33
N ILE A 49 4.95 4.62 18.56
CA ILE A 49 4.21 4.19 19.76
C ILE A 49 3.47 2.87 19.56
N ASP A 50 3.34 2.41 18.32
CA ASP A 50 2.59 1.21 17.98
C ASP A 50 3.50 -0.01 17.95
N LYS A 51 3.31 -0.95 18.90
CA LYS A 51 4.10 -2.18 19.02
C LYS A 51 4.02 -3.09 17.78
N ALA A 52 2.97 -2.99 16.98
CA ALA A 52 2.82 -3.76 15.76
C ALA A 52 3.53 -3.09 14.56
N CYS A 53 3.90 -1.82 14.68
CA CYS A 53 4.57 -1.08 13.62
C CYS A 53 6.06 -1.43 13.52
N HIS A 54 6.58 -1.51 12.29
CA HIS A 54 8.01 -1.72 12.07
C HIS A 54 8.91 -0.59 12.63
N ALA A 55 8.35 0.60 12.81
CA ALA A 55 9.04 1.76 13.37
C ALA A 55 8.88 1.89 14.90
N PHE A 56 8.27 0.90 15.58
CA PHE A 56 8.11 0.90 17.03
C PHE A 56 9.42 1.24 17.77
N GLY A 57 9.33 2.11 18.77
CA GLY A 57 10.49 2.57 19.53
C GLY A 57 11.47 3.44 18.72
N GLY A 58 11.04 4.02 17.59
CA GLY A 58 11.90 4.83 16.74
C GLY A 58 12.89 4.02 15.91
N LYS A 59 12.59 2.75 15.63
CA LYS A 59 13.51 1.85 14.94
C LYS A 59 13.77 2.29 13.50
N ARG A 60 15.04 2.57 13.19
CA ARG A 60 15.54 2.86 11.84
C ARG A 60 16.47 1.75 11.36
N THR A 61 16.20 1.25 10.17
CA THR A 61 16.95 0.21 9.47
C THR A 61 16.87 0.54 7.98
N GLY A 62 17.74 -0.04 7.14
CA GLY A 62 17.64 0.18 5.68
C GLY A 62 16.24 -0.08 5.11
N ARG A 63 15.49 -1.01 5.72
CA ARG A 63 14.10 -1.30 5.37
C ARG A 63 13.10 -0.25 5.88
N THR A 64 13.21 0.16 7.14
CA THR A 64 12.21 1.05 7.77
C THR A 64 12.47 2.53 7.50
N GLU A 65 13.64 2.87 6.95
CA GLU A 65 14.03 4.24 6.63
C GLU A 65 13.03 4.94 5.71
N THR A 66 12.43 4.22 4.76
CA THR A 66 11.38 4.76 3.88
C THR A 66 10.19 5.32 4.66
N MET A 67 9.84 4.74 5.82
CA MET A 67 8.73 5.22 6.63
C MET A 67 9.00 6.60 7.24
N TYR A 68 10.26 7.03 7.36
CA TYR A 68 10.62 8.34 7.90
C TYR A 68 10.62 9.45 6.85
N ASN A 69 10.27 9.14 5.60
CA ASN A 69 10.02 10.14 4.57
C ASN A 69 8.71 10.90 4.85
N GLU A 70 8.51 11.98 4.12
CA GLU A 70 7.22 12.70 4.13
C GLU A 70 6.11 11.82 3.52
N GLY A 71 4.89 11.97 4.03
CA GLY A 71 3.72 11.23 3.58
C GLY A 71 3.45 11.40 2.09
N GLY A 72 2.94 10.33 1.46
CA GLY A 72 2.68 10.28 0.01
C GLY A 72 3.74 9.51 -0.78
N CYS A 73 4.51 8.66 -0.12
CA CYS A 73 5.35 7.66 -0.78
C CYS A 73 4.96 6.23 -0.37
N SER A 74 5.31 5.26 -1.22
CA SER A 74 5.09 3.85 -0.96
C SER A 74 6.12 3.32 0.05
N TYR A 75 5.67 2.46 0.96
CA TYR A 75 6.54 1.61 1.75
C TYR A 75 6.21 0.15 1.45
N VAL A 76 7.14 -0.54 0.77
CA VAL A 76 6.94 -1.94 0.36
C VAL A 76 8.01 -2.83 0.97
N TYR A 77 7.58 -3.88 1.67
CA TYR A 77 8.48 -4.86 2.26
C TYR A 77 8.07 -6.29 1.94
N LEU A 78 9.01 -7.21 2.11
CA LEU A 78 8.80 -8.65 1.94
C LEU A 78 8.41 -9.28 3.28
N CYS A 79 7.26 -9.93 3.33
CA CYS A 79 6.75 -10.71 4.45
C CYS A 79 6.97 -12.19 4.19
N TYR A 80 7.53 -12.90 5.18
CA TYR A 80 7.91 -14.32 5.10
C TYR A 80 8.77 -14.69 3.88
N GLY A 81 9.53 -13.72 3.33
CA GLY A 81 10.38 -13.95 2.16
C GLY A 81 9.63 -14.12 0.82
N ILE A 82 8.29 -14.03 0.81
CA ILE A 82 7.49 -14.39 -0.39
C ILE A 82 6.39 -13.39 -0.75
N HIS A 83 5.94 -12.55 0.18
CA HIS A 83 4.81 -11.65 -0.06
C HIS A 83 5.22 -10.20 0.05
N HIS A 84 5.05 -9.43 -1.01
CA HIS A 84 5.22 -7.98 -0.97
C HIS A 84 4.00 -7.33 -0.33
N LEU A 85 4.20 -6.50 0.69
CA LEU A 85 3.13 -5.78 1.39
C LEU A 85 3.27 -4.28 1.11
N PHE A 86 2.27 -3.71 0.44
CA PHE A 86 2.23 -2.31 0.04
C PHE A 86 1.57 -1.44 1.11
N ASN A 87 2.31 -0.44 1.58
CA ASN A 87 1.85 0.57 2.52
C ASN A 87 2.00 1.95 1.89
N ILE A 88 1.19 2.88 2.37
CA ILE A 88 1.28 4.30 2.08
C ILE A 88 1.89 4.97 3.32
N VAL A 89 3.03 5.63 3.18
CA VAL A 89 3.62 6.46 4.25
C VAL A 89 2.77 7.70 4.43
N THR A 90 2.56 8.10 5.68
CA THR A 90 1.70 9.21 6.05
C THR A 90 2.43 10.18 6.97
N SER A 91 1.77 11.30 7.32
CA SER A 91 2.31 12.32 8.22
C SER A 91 3.51 13.09 7.66
N GLU A 92 4.11 13.92 8.51
CA GLU A 92 5.30 14.71 8.25
C GLU A 92 6.58 13.86 8.26
N LYS A 93 7.65 14.40 7.66
CA LYS A 93 8.96 13.75 7.69
C LYS A 93 9.40 13.45 9.13
N ASN A 94 9.96 12.26 9.34
CA ASN A 94 10.35 11.69 10.63
C ASN A 94 9.21 11.30 11.59
N ASP A 95 7.96 11.30 11.15
CA ASP A 95 6.83 10.71 11.89
C ASP A 95 6.33 9.43 11.17
N PRO A 96 6.93 8.25 11.47
CA PRO A 96 6.89 7.08 10.60
C PRO A 96 5.58 6.28 10.69
N LYS A 97 4.48 6.93 10.32
CA LYS A 97 3.15 6.33 10.25
C LYS A 97 2.89 5.80 8.84
N ALA A 98 2.06 4.76 8.75
CA ALA A 98 1.73 4.17 7.47
C ALA A 98 0.36 3.50 7.49
N VAL A 99 -0.23 3.35 6.30
CA VAL A 99 -1.46 2.58 6.07
C VAL A 99 -1.16 1.42 5.13
N LEU A 100 -1.37 0.19 5.60
CA LEU A 100 -1.31 -1.02 4.79
C LEU A 100 -2.59 -1.16 3.97
N ILE A 101 -2.46 -1.45 2.67
CA ILE A 101 -3.61 -1.81 1.83
C ILE A 101 -3.81 -3.33 1.89
N ARG A 102 -4.93 -3.75 2.48
CA ARG A 102 -5.20 -5.17 2.77
C ARG A 102 -6.07 -5.85 1.74
N ALA A 103 -7.03 -5.14 1.16
CA ALA A 103 -7.87 -5.67 0.12
C ALA A 103 -8.30 -4.59 -0.87
N ILE A 104 -8.50 -5.01 -2.12
CA ILE A 104 -9.09 -4.18 -3.16
C ILE A 104 -10.15 -4.95 -3.96
N LYS A 105 -11.14 -4.25 -4.50
CA LYS A 105 -12.05 -4.74 -5.53
C LYS A 105 -11.48 -4.37 -6.92
N PRO A 106 -11.10 -5.34 -7.77
CA PRO A 106 -10.59 -5.06 -9.12
C PRO A 106 -11.57 -4.21 -9.96
N LEU A 107 -11.04 -3.22 -10.68
CA LEU A 107 -11.81 -2.33 -11.57
C LEU A 107 -11.25 -2.26 -13.00
N ARG A 108 -9.93 -2.41 -13.19
CA ARG A 108 -9.28 -2.31 -14.50
C ARG A 108 -8.10 -3.28 -14.60
N GLY A 109 -7.82 -3.75 -15.82
CA GLY A 109 -6.70 -4.65 -16.09
C GLY A 109 -6.95 -6.06 -15.55
N ILE A 110 -8.21 -6.51 -15.60
CA ILE A 110 -8.66 -7.77 -14.99
C ILE A 110 -7.86 -8.96 -15.52
N GLU A 111 -7.62 -9.04 -16.83
CA GLU A 111 -6.82 -10.09 -17.45
C GLU A 111 -5.39 -10.14 -16.87
N THR A 112 -4.72 -9.00 -16.76
CA THR A 112 -3.38 -8.92 -16.15
C THR A 112 -3.40 -9.28 -14.66
N ILE A 113 -4.45 -8.89 -13.92
CA ILE A 113 -4.61 -9.29 -12.52
C ILE A 113 -4.76 -10.81 -12.41
N LEU A 114 -5.60 -11.41 -13.26
CA LEU A 114 -5.85 -12.86 -13.29
C LEU A 114 -4.58 -13.64 -13.63
N GLU A 115 -3.84 -13.19 -14.64
CA GLU A 115 -2.53 -13.74 -15.04
C GLU A 115 -1.54 -13.72 -13.86
N ARG A 116 -1.31 -12.55 -13.25
CA ARG A 116 -0.40 -12.40 -12.11
C ARG A 116 -0.81 -13.23 -10.90
N ARG A 117 -2.12 -13.38 -10.67
CA ARG A 117 -2.68 -14.18 -9.58
C ARG A 117 -2.80 -15.67 -9.92
N ARG A 118 -2.42 -16.09 -11.14
CA ARG A 118 -2.58 -17.46 -11.66
C ARG A 118 -4.00 -17.99 -11.44
N SER A 119 -4.98 -17.18 -11.81
CA SER A 119 -6.40 -17.48 -11.62
C SER A 119 -7.15 -17.31 -12.93
N GLU A 120 -8.06 -18.24 -13.23
CA GLU A 120 -8.87 -18.19 -14.45
C GLU A 120 -10.06 -17.24 -14.35
N THR A 121 -10.54 -16.96 -13.13
CA THR A 121 -11.79 -16.21 -12.92
C THR A 121 -11.68 -15.22 -11.76
N LEU A 122 -12.51 -14.16 -11.82
CA LEU A 122 -12.53 -13.09 -10.82
C LEU A 122 -13.28 -13.50 -9.54
N LYS A 123 -12.67 -14.40 -8.75
CA LYS A 123 -13.23 -14.84 -7.46
C LYS A 123 -13.30 -13.67 -6.48
N LYS A 124 -14.32 -13.65 -5.60
CA LYS A 124 -14.51 -12.59 -4.60
C LYS A 124 -13.29 -12.35 -3.71
N ASN A 125 -12.50 -13.40 -3.45
CA ASN A 125 -11.33 -13.36 -2.58
C ASN A 125 -10.00 -13.19 -3.34
N LEU A 126 -10.03 -12.85 -4.64
CA LEU A 126 -8.83 -12.80 -5.49
C LEU A 126 -7.78 -11.83 -4.97
N LEU A 127 -8.22 -10.66 -4.52
CA LEU A 127 -7.39 -9.59 -3.95
C LEU A 127 -7.79 -9.24 -2.51
N VAL A 128 -8.25 -10.25 -1.74
CA VAL A 128 -8.48 -10.16 -0.29
C VAL A 128 -7.25 -10.73 0.43
N GLY A 129 -6.42 -9.84 0.96
CA GLY A 129 -5.14 -10.12 1.61
C GLY A 129 -4.01 -9.28 0.98
N PRO A 130 -3.14 -8.64 1.79
CA PRO A 130 -2.23 -7.61 1.31
C PRO A 130 -1.20 -8.14 0.29
N GLY A 131 -0.67 -9.35 0.50
CA GLY A 131 0.21 -9.99 -0.47
C GLY A 131 -0.48 -10.32 -1.81
N LYS A 132 -1.78 -10.62 -1.78
CA LYS A 132 -2.57 -10.84 -3.01
C LYS A 132 -2.78 -9.53 -3.76
N VAL A 133 -3.08 -8.44 -3.04
CA VAL A 133 -3.22 -7.10 -3.61
C VAL A 133 -1.95 -6.71 -4.37
N SER A 134 -0.79 -6.77 -3.71
CA SER A 134 0.48 -6.42 -4.34
C SER A 134 0.76 -7.29 -5.57
N MET A 135 0.58 -8.60 -5.47
CA MET A 135 0.78 -9.51 -6.60
C MET A 135 -0.14 -9.19 -7.78
N GLY A 136 -1.43 -8.96 -7.56
CA GLY A 136 -2.37 -8.62 -8.63
C GLY A 136 -2.02 -7.28 -9.31
N LEU A 137 -1.56 -6.31 -8.53
CA LEU A 137 -1.17 -4.99 -9.02
C LEU A 137 0.27 -4.92 -9.55
N GLY A 138 1.06 -5.98 -9.41
CA GLY A 138 2.48 -6.04 -9.81
C GLY A 138 3.42 -5.27 -8.88
N ILE A 139 3.02 -5.00 -7.64
CA ILE A 139 3.81 -4.23 -6.68
C ILE A 139 4.84 -5.15 -6.00
N GLU A 140 6.10 -4.72 -6.01
CA GLU A 140 7.25 -5.42 -5.46
C GLU A 140 8.10 -4.45 -4.62
N THR A 141 9.09 -4.97 -3.89
CA THR A 141 9.96 -4.16 -3.02
C THR A 141 10.74 -3.08 -3.77
N VAL A 142 11.03 -3.30 -5.06
CA VAL A 142 11.67 -2.29 -5.92
C VAL A 142 10.83 -1.02 -6.08
N HIS A 143 9.53 -1.09 -5.78
CA HIS A 143 8.63 0.05 -5.82
C HIS A 143 8.52 0.78 -4.47
N SER A 144 9.32 0.44 -3.46
CA SER A 144 9.37 1.18 -2.19
C SER A 144 10.03 2.55 -2.39
N GLY A 145 9.49 3.58 -1.74
CA GLY A 145 9.97 4.96 -1.82
C GLY A 145 9.45 5.75 -3.03
N ILE A 146 8.59 5.18 -3.88
CA ILE A 146 7.99 5.87 -5.02
C ILE A 146 6.87 6.81 -4.54
N SER A 147 6.83 8.04 -5.06
CA SER A 147 5.77 9.01 -4.78
C SER A 147 4.42 8.61 -5.42
N LEU A 148 3.34 8.73 -4.64
CA LEU A 148 1.96 8.28 -4.94
C LEU A 148 1.06 9.32 -5.58
#